data_AF-A0A2E7I1N7-F1
#
_entry.id   AF-A0A2E7I1N7-F1
#
_cell.length_a   1.000
_cell.length_b   1.000
_cell.length_c   1.000
_cell.angle_alpha   90.00
_cell.angle_beta   90.00
_cell.angle_gamma   90.00
#
_symmetry.space_group_name_H-M   'P 1'
#
loop_
_entity.id
_entity.type
_entity.pdbx_description
1 polymer ?
#
loop_
_entity_poly.entity_id
_entity_poly.type
_entity_poly.pdbx_seq_one_letter_code
_entity_poly.pdbx_strand_id
1 'polypeptide(L)'
;MPYQNSPATNMVDRVRLAVGDIWDDMEILKDADYEYFLTKYEGSERRAAMDAARAILFKVSRYSRERTGDIEVYGSEWFKNYMNALKLVLVNPDIAISVAVPYAGGISKTDMYANDLNQDNAVREIFIGFTENRKLYDQCNPTYDFPRTLF
;
A
#
# COMPACT_ATOMS: atom_id res chain seq x y z
N MET A 1 7.52 -27.95 -2.07
CA MET A 1 6.38 -28.88 -2.27
C MET A 1 5.19 -28.00 -2.66
N PRO A 2 4.20 -28.49 -3.40
CA PRO A 2 3.01 -27.71 -3.70
C PRO A 2 2.27 -27.35 -2.39
N TYR A 3 1.38 -26.35 -2.49
CA TYR A 3 0.56 -25.86 -1.38
C TYR A 3 -0.08 -27.02 -0.61
N GLN A 4 0.17 -27.11 0.71
CA GLN A 4 -0.23 -28.29 1.50
C GLN A 4 -1.67 -28.19 2.04
N ASN A 5 -2.42 -27.16 1.62
CA ASN A 5 -3.79 -26.88 2.04
C ASN A 5 -3.97 -26.87 3.57
N SER A 6 -2.91 -26.47 4.30
CA SER A 6 -2.87 -26.49 5.76
C SER A 6 -2.55 -25.11 6.37
N PRO A 7 -3.28 -24.03 6.00
CA PRO A 7 -3.03 -22.68 6.52
C PRO A 7 -3.25 -22.55 8.04
N ALA A 8 -4.02 -23.45 8.65
CA ALA A 8 -4.24 -23.43 10.10
C ALA A 8 -2.94 -23.70 10.89
N THR A 9 -2.05 -24.56 10.37
CA THR A 9 -0.88 -25.07 11.09
C THR A 9 0.44 -24.67 10.43
N ASN A 10 0.45 -24.34 9.15
CA ASN A 10 1.65 -23.98 8.39
C ASN A 10 1.66 -22.49 8.01
N MET A 11 2.71 -21.77 8.44
CA MET A 11 2.90 -20.34 8.16
C MET A 11 3.15 -20.07 6.67
N VAL A 12 3.87 -20.96 5.98
CA VAL A 12 4.15 -20.84 4.54
C VAL A 12 2.84 -20.92 3.75
N ASP A 13 1.97 -21.86 4.09
CA ASP A 13 0.65 -22.00 3.48
C ASP A 13 -0.23 -20.76 3.71
N ARG A 14 -0.14 -20.12 4.88
CA ARG A 14 -0.86 -18.86 5.13
C ARG A 14 -0.40 -17.74 4.21
N VAL A 15 0.92 -17.59 4.04
CA VAL A 15 1.46 -16.54 3.17
C VAL A 15 1.16 -16.84 1.69
N ARG A 16 1.28 -18.09 1.24
CA ARG A 16 0.86 -18.51 -0.12
C ARG A 16 -0.60 -18.18 -0.39
N LEU A 17 -1.48 -18.52 0.55
CA LEU A 17 -2.90 -18.21 0.45
C LEU A 17 -3.16 -16.70 0.38
N ALA A 18 -2.47 -15.91 1.21
CA ALA A 18 -2.62 -14.45 1.24
C ALA A 18 -2.21 -13.77 -0.09
N VAL A 19 -1.26 -14.37 -0.82
CA VAL A 19 -0.74 -13.83 -2.08
C VAL A 19 -1.39 -14.47 -3.32
N GLY A 20 -2.15 -15.56 -3.14
CA GLY A 20 -2.85 -16.27 -4.20
C GLY A 20 -2.01 -17.30 -4.98
N ASP A 21 -0.85 -17.69 -4.45
CA ASP A 21 0.06 -18.69 -5.03
C ASP A 21 -0.28 -20.10 -4.51
N ILE A 22 -1.51 -20.52 -4.77
CA ILE A 22 -2.12 -21.78 -4.27
C ILE A 22 -2.33 -22.84 -5.35
N TRP A 23 -1.91 -22.57 -6.59
CA TRP A 23 -2.17 -23.47 -7.71
C TRP A 23 -1.14 -24.59 -7.74
N ASP A 24 -1.60 -25.84 -7.55
CA ASP A 24 -0.74 -27.03 -7.50
C ASP A 24 0.11 -27.24 -8.77
N ASP A 25 -0.44 -26.95 -9.95
CA ASP A 25 0.24 -27.14 -11.24
C ASP A 25 1.24 -26.04 -11.59
N MET A 26 1.12 -24.86 -10.98
CA MET A 26 1.93 -23.69 -11.31
C MET A 26 2.33 -22.92 -10.05
N GLU A 27 3.48 -23.31 -9.52
CA GLU A 27 4.11 -22.62 -8.39
C GLU A 27 4.89 -21.39 -8.90
N ILE A 28 4.46 -20.19 -8.49
CA ILE A 28 5.17 -18.96 -8.84
C ILE A 28 6.39 -18.79 -7.95
N LEU A 29 6.30 -18.97 -6.64
CA LEU A 29 7.46 -18.93 -5.73
C LEU A 29 7.65 -20.25 -5.01
N LYS A 30 8.90 -20.61 -4.73
CA LYS A 30 9.22 -21.83 -4.00
C LYS A 30 8.94 -21.66 -2.50
N ASP A 31 8.68 -22.76 -1.79
CA ASP A 31 8.52 -22.73 -0.32
C ASP A 31 9.69 -22.03 0.38
N ALA A 32 10.92 -22.29 -0.10
CA ALA A 32 12.13 -21.66 0.44
C ALA A 32 12.12 -20.12 0.32
N ASP A 33 11.47 -19.56 -0.71
CA ASP A 33 11.33 -18.11 -0.86
C ASP A 33 10.39 -17.56 0.23
N TYR A 34 9.29 -18.26 0.52
CA TYR A 34 8.37 -17.89 1.60
C TYR A 34 9.00 -18.05 2.98
N GLU A 35 9.76 -19.12 3.22
CA GLU A 35 10.54 -19.31 4.44
C GLU A 35 11.57 -18.19 4.63
N TYR A 36 12.24 -17.77 3.55
CA TYR A 36 13.16 -16.64 3.58
C TYR A 36 12.43 -15.34 3.98
N PHE A 37 11.26 -15.04 3.42
CA PHE A 37 10.52 -13.84 3.80
C PHE A 37 9.98 -13.90 5.23
N LEU A 38 9.53 -15.07 5.68
CA LEU A 38 9.08 -15.27 7.05
C LEU A 38 10.22 -15.09 8.06
N THR A 39 11.40 -15.67 7.79
CA THR A 39 12.58 -15.51 8.65
C THR A 39 13.08 -14.06 8.65
N LYS A 40 13.09 -13.39 7.49
CA LYS A 40 13.45 -11.96 7.36
C LYS A 40 12.59 -11.04 8.23
N TYR A 41 11.34 -11.41 8.49
CA TYR A 41 10.39 -10.60 9.25
C TYR A 41 9.95 -11.22 10.58
N GLU A 42 10.78 -12.11 11.15
CA GLU A 42 10.54 -12.71 12.48
C GLU A 42 9.15 -13.38 12.59
N GLY A 43 8.69 -14.01 11.51
CA GLY A 43 7.38 -14.66 11.45
C GLY A 43 6.20 -13.73 11.19
N SER A 44 6.43 -12.45 10.89
CA SER A 44 5.34 -11.52 10.52
C SER A 44 4.78 -11.84 9.13
N GLU A 45 3.65 -12.56 9.12
CA GLU A 45 2.97 -13.01 7.89
C GLU A 45 2.57 -11.85 6.97
N ARG A 46 2.07 -10.74 7.53
CA ARG A 46 1.67 -9.57 6.73
C ARG A 46 2.84 -8.96 5.97
N ARG A 47 4.00 -8.83 6.61
CA ARG A 47 5.21 -8.25 6.00
C ARG A 47 5.82 -9.22 4.99
N ALA A 48 5.87 -10.51 5.33
CA ALA A 48 6.30 -11.55 4.42
C ALA A 48 5.43 -11.61 3.15
N ALA A 49 4.10 -11.52 3.30
CA ALA A 49 3.17 -11.49 2.17
C ALA A 49 3.38 -10.29 1.25
N MET A 50 3.67 -9.09 1.79
CA MET A 50 3.95 -7.91 0.96
C MET A 50 5.21 -8.08 0.09
N ASP A 51 6.27 -8.65 0.65
CA ASP A 51 7.51 -8.89 -0.10
C ASP A 51 7.37 -10.05 -1.09
N ALA A 52 6.67 -11.12 -0.70
CA ALA A 52 6.32 -12.22 -1.60
C ALA A 52 5.45 -11.72 -2.78
N ALA A 53 4.47 -10.87 -2.51
CA ALA A 53 3.62 -10.29 -3.54
C ALA A 53 4.40 -9.45 -4.55
N ARG A 54 5.39 -8.66 -4.08
CA ARG A 54 6.31 -7.92 -4.94
C ARG A 54 7.18 -8.86 -5.78
N ALA A 55 7.73 -9.89 -5.17
CA ALA A 55 8.56 -10.87 -5.87
C ALA A 55 7.76 -11.60 -6.98
N ILE A 56 6.50 -11.97 -6.71
CA ILE A 56 5.58 -12.52 -7.70
C ILE A 56 5.36 -11.53 -8.83
N LEU A 57 5.07 -10.26 -8.51
CA LEU A 57 4.85 -9.22 -9.52
C LEU A 57 6.05 -9.08 -10.47
N PHE A 58 7.28 -9.06 -9.94
CA PHE A 58 8.50 -9.03 -10.75
C PHE A 58 8.76 -10.33 -11.52
N LYS A 59 8.33 -11.48 -10.98
CA LYS A 59 8.49 -12.76 -11.67
C LYS A 59 7.55 -12.84 -12.87
N VAL A 60 6.29 -12.43 -12.70
CA VAL A 60 5.27 -12.42 -13.77
C VAL A 60 5.50 -11.31 -14.78
N SER A 61 6.14 -10.19 -14.41
CA SER A 61 6.45 -9.11 -15.36
C SER A 61 7.43 -9.52 -16.46
N ARG A 62 8.15 -10.64 -16.27
CA ARG A 62 9.05 -11.21 -17.28
C ARG A 62 8.29 -11.94 -18.39
N TYR A 63 7.03 -12.31 -18.18
CA TYR A 63 6.23 -12.97 -19.20
C TYR A 63 5.82 -11.94 -20.27
N SER A 64 6.36 -12.11 -21.47
CA SER A 64 5.94 -11.37 -22.66
C SER A 64 4.69 -12.01 -23.27
N ARG A 65 4.03 -11.27 -24.17
CA ARG A 65 2.99 -11.84 -25.03
C ARG A 65 3.67 -12.70 -26.09
N GLU A 66 3.30 -13.97 -26.18
CA GLU A 66 3.79 -14.88 -27.20
C GLU A 66 2.61 -15.32 -28.08
N ARG A 67 2.80 -15.24 -29.40
CA ARG A 67 1.84 -15.70 -30.39
C ARG A 67 2.56 -16.65 -31.35
N THR A 68 2.11 -17.91 -31.38
CA THR A 68 2.62 -18.94 -32.29
C THR A 68 1.44 -19.50 -33.08
N GLY A 69 1.34 -19.12 -34.36
CA GLY A 69 0.22 -19.51 -35.21
C GLY A 69 -1.13 -19.00 -34.69
N ASP A 70 -2.05 -19.93 -34.45
CA ASP A 70 -3.41 -19.68 -33.92
C ASP A 70 -3.50 -19.73 -32.38
N ILE A 71 -2.39 -20.07 -31.70
CA ILE A 71 -2.35 -20.11 -30.23
C ILE A 71 -1.76 -18.80 -29.72
N GLU A 72 -2.53 -18.12 -28.87
CA GLU A 72 -2.14 -16.87 -28.22
C GLU A 72 -1.99 -17.09 -26.71
N VAL A 73 -0.82 -16.76 -26.17
CA VAL A 73 -0.54 -16.83 -24.73
C VAL A 73 -0.46 -15.41 -24.17
N TYR A 74 -1.47 -15.03 -23.39
CA TYR A 74 -1.59 -13.70 -22.80
C TYR A 74 -0.73 -13.50 -21.55
N GLY A 75 0.58 -13.72 -21.64
CA GLY A 75 1.51 -13.52 -20.50
C GLY A 75 1.48 -12.11 -19.92
N SER A 76 1.24 -11.10 -20.78
CA SER A 76 1.10 -9.69 -20.35
C SER A 76 -0.19 -9.38 -19.58
N GLU A 77 -1.24 -10.20 -19.70
CA GLU A 77 -2.47 -10.02 -18.92
C GLU A 77 -2.30 -10.45 -17.47
N TRP A 78 -1.47 -11.47 -17.22
CA TRP A 78 -1.16 -11.93 -15.86
C TRP A 78 -0.57 -10.80 -15.01
N PHE A 79 0.41 -10.08 -15.56
CA PHE A 79 0.98 -8.91 -14.89
C PHE A 79 -0.08 -7.83 -14.61
N LYS A 80 -0.90 -7.48 -15.61
CA LYS A 80 -1.93 -6.43 -15.45
C LYS A 80 -2.96 -6.81 -14.40
N ASN A 81 -3.46 -8.04 -14.45
CA ASN A 81 -4.48 -8.54 -13.54
C ASN A 81 -3.95 -8.59 -12.10
N TYR A 82 -2.74 -9.11 -11.91
CA TYR A 82 -2.12 -9.19 -10.60
C TYR A 82 -1.79 -7.80 -10.02
N MET A 83 -1.26 -6.88 -10.85
CA MET A 83 -1.04 -5.49 -10.46
C MET A 83 -2.35 -4.78 -10.07
N ASN A 84 -3.44 -5.00 -10.81
CA ASN A 84 -4.73 -4.41 -10.50
C ASN A 84 -5.31 -4.96 -9.18
N ALA A 85 -5.16 -6.26 -8.92
CA ALA A 85 -5.54 -6.87 -7.65
C ALA A 85 -4.76 -6.25 -6.48
N LEU A 86 -3.44 -6.09 -6.60
CA LEU A 86 -2.62 -5.44 -5.57
C LEU A 86 -3.02 -3.98 -5.33
N LYS A 87 -3.32 -3.23 -6.39
CA LYS A 87 -3.82 -1.86 -6.26
C LYS A 87 -5.16 -1.81 -5.52
N LEU A 88 -6.07 -2.73 -5.82
CA LEU A 88 -7.35 -2.82 -5.13
C LEU A 88 -7.19 -3.07 -3.63
N VAL A 89 -6.31 -4.01 -3.27
CA VAL A 89 -5.94 -4.33 -1.87
C VAL A 89 -5.33 -3.12 -1.16
N LEU A 90 -4.56 -2.30 -1.87
CA LEU A 90 -3.91 -1.11 -1.29
C LEU A 90 -4.87 0.09 -1.13
N VAL A 91 -5.79 0.28 -2.08
CA VAL A 91 -6.74 1.40 -2.11
C VAL A 91 -7.90 1.16 -1.15
N ASN A 92 -8.36 -0.09 -1.00
CA ASN A 92 -9.48 -0.46 -0.15
C ASN A 92 -8.97 -1.20 1.10
N PRO A 93 -8.68 -0.50 2.21
CA PRO A 93 -8.23 -1.13 3.45
C PRO A 93 -9.27 -2.10 4.03
N ASP A 94 -10.55 -1.94 3.71
CA ASP A 94 -11.61 -2.86 4.13
C ASP A 94 -11.46 -4.27 3.53
N ILE A 95 -10.77 -4.41 2.39
CA ILE A 95 -10.48 -5.71 1.77
C ILE A 95 -9.24 -6.35 2.40
N ALA A 96 -8.37 -5.57 3.05
CA ALA A 96 -6.99 -5.96 3.37
C ALA A 96 -6.60 -5.85 4.85
N ILE A 97 -7.55 -5.58 5.76
CA ILE A 97 -7.40 -5.16 7.18
C ILE A 97 -7.66 -3.66 7.32
N SER A 98 -8.71 -3.31 8.05
CA SER A 98 -9.04 -1.97 8.55
C SER A 98 -7.84 -1.37 9.28
N VAL A 99 -6.99 -0.66 8.56
CA VAL A 99 -5.97 0.19 9.14
C VAL A 99 -6.69 1.44 9.64
N ALA A 100 -6.76 1.60 10.97
CA ALA A 100 -7.13 2.88 11.56
C ALA A 100 -6.08 3.92 11.13
N VAL A 101 -6.40 4.69 10.10
CA VAL A 101 -5.62 5.87 9.73
C VAL A 101 -5.87 6.89 10.84
N PRO A 102 -4.85 7.30 11.62
CA PRO A 102 -5.06 8.34 12.61
C PRO A 102 -5.42 9.63 11.87
N TYR A 103 -6.66 10.08 12.04
CA TYR A 103 -7.04 11.43 11.64
C TYR A 103 -6.48 12.40 12.68
N ALA A 104 -5.45 13.15 12.32
CA ALA A 104 -4.94 14.25 13.11
C ALA A 104 -5.52 15.56 12.56
N GLY A 105 -6.61 16.03 13.17
CA GLY A 105 -7.21 17.32 12.82
C GLY A 105 -6.28 18.49 13.21
N GLY A 106 -6.28 19.55 12.41
CA GLY A 106 -5.56 20.79 12.71
C GLY A 106 -4.09 20.85 12.29
N ILE A 107 -3.63 19.89 11.48
CA ILE A 107 -2.26 19.91 10.90
C ILE A 107 -2.20 20.58 9.52
N SER A 108 -3.25 20.42 8.69
CA SER A 108 -3.28 21.00 7.35
C SER A 108 -3.85 22.40 7.40
N LYS A 109 -3.23 23.36 6.70
CA LYS A 109 -3.77 24.72 6.55
C LYS A 109 -5.21 24.68 6.04
N THR A 110 -5.50 23.83 5.05
CA THR A 110 -6.84 23.68 4.46
C THR A 110 -7.88 23.16 5.46
N ASP A 111 -7.49 22.24 6.34
CA ASP A 111 -8.35 21.69 7.40
C ASP A 111 -8.62 22.76 8.48
N MET A 112 -7.60 23.54 8.85
CA MET A 112 -7.78 24.67 9.76
C MET A 112 -8.73 25.74 9.21
N TYR A 113 -8.63 26.06 7.90
CA TYR A 113 -9.58 26.97 7.24
C TYR A 113 -11.01 26.40 7.21
N ALA A 114 -11.18 25.11 6.91
CA ALA A 114 -12.49 24.47 6.90
C ALA A 114 -13.13 24.46 8.29
N ASN A 115 -12.33 24.23 9.33
CA ASN A 115 -12.80 24.27 10.72
C ASN A 115 -13.19 25.69 11.15
N ASP A 116 -12.48 26.71 10.69
CA ASP A 116 -12.79 28.11 11.01
C ASP A 116 -14.01 28.65 10.24
N LEU A 117 -14.38 28.03 9.11
CA LEU A 117 -15.61 28.35 8.38
C LEU A 117 -16.85 27.72 9.02
N ASN A 118 -16.68 26.74 9.92
CA ASN A 118 -17.79 26.13 10.65
C ASN A 118 -18.15 26.95 11.90
N GLN A 119 -19.32 27.57 11.90
CA GLN A 119 -19.81 28.41 13.00
C GLN A 119 -20.08 27.65 14.31
N ASP A 120 -20.19 26.32 14.25
CA ASP A 120 -20.38 25.45 15.43
C ASP A 120 -19.05 25.10 16.12
N ASN A 121 -17.92 25.37 15.46
CA ASN A 121 -16.61 25.10 16.06
C ASN A 121 -16.20 26.20 17.05
N ALA A 122 -15.66 25.78 18.19
CA ALA A 122 -15.08 26.70 19.16
C ALA A 122 -13.82 27.37 18.60
N VAL A 123 -13.93 28.66 18.27
CA VAL A 123 -12.80 29.47 17.80
C VAL A 123 -11.96 29.89 19.01
N ARG A 124 -10.65 29.64 18.96
CA ARG A 124 -9.70 30.16 19.95
C ARG A 124 -9.32 31.58 19.59
N GLU A 125 -9.35 32.49 20.56
CA GLU A 125 -8.93 33.89 20.35
C GLU A 125 -7.42 34.09 20.54
N ILE A 126 -6.78 33.20 21.29
CA ILE A 126 -5.35 33.30 21.63
C ILE A 126 -4.55 32.36 20.72
N PHE A 127 -3.61 32.93 19.97
CA PHE A 127 -2.72 32.22 19.06
C PHE A 127 -1.25 32.30 19.54
N ILE A 128 -0.37 31.54 18.89
CA ILE A 128 1.07 31.63 19.12
C ILE A 128 1.54 33.03 18.71
N GLY A 129 2.04 33.80 19.67
CA GLY A 129 2.23 35.24 19.54
C GLY A 129 1.06 35.99 20.17
N PHE A 130 1.02 36.04 21.51
CA PHE A 130 -0.07 36.56 22.34
C PHE A 130 -0.56 37.98 21.97
N THR A 131 0.26 38.76 21.27
CA THR A 131 0.02 40.19 20.97
C THR A 131 -0.59 40.44 19.60
N GLU A 132 -0.56 39.46 18.70
CA GLU A 132 -1.05 39.59 17.33
C GLU A 132 -2.14 38.53 17.16
N ASN A 133 -3.40 38.93 17.01
CA ASN A 133 -4.52 38.01 16.73
C ASN A 133 -4.38 37.37 15.33
N ARG A 134 -3.28 36.65 15.09
CA ARG A 134 -2.87 36.04 13.84
C ARG A 134 -2.88 34.54 13.99
N LYS A 135 -3.60 33.87 13.11
CA LYS A 135 -3.76 32.41 13.14
C LYS A 135 -2.50 31.73 12.64
N LEU A 136 -2.24 30.51 13.12
CA LEU A 136 -1.02 29.75 12.80
C LEU A 136 -0.82 29.54 11.29
N TYR A 137 -1.91 29.29 10.55
CA TYR A 137 -1.86 29.01 9.12
C TYR A 137 -1.65 30.27 8.25
N ASP A 138 -1.91 31.47 8.81
CA ASP A 138 -1.68 32.77 8.16
C ASP A 138 -0.22 33.23 8.29
N GLN A 139 0.55 32.59 9.17
CA GLN A 139 1.98 32.85 9.30
C GLN A 139 2.69 32.28 8.06
N CYS A 140 3.42 33.15 7.35
CA CYS A 140 4.25 32.74 6.23
C CYS A 140 5.35 31.78 6.74
N ASN A 141 5.52 30.63 6.10
CA ASN A 141 6.68 29.78 6.34
C ASN A 141 7.78 30.23 5.38
N PRO A 142 8.78 31.02 5.81
CA PRO A 142 9.72 31.69 4.92
C PRO A 142 10.65 30.74 4.15
N THR A 143 10.59 29.42 4.39
CA THR A 143 11.54 28.44 3.85
C THR A 143 11.04 27.63 2.65
N TYR A 144 9.77 27.77 2.21
CA TYR A 144 9.23 26.95 1.12
C TYR A 144 8.60 27.71 -0.06
N ASP A 145 8.72 29.04 -0.11
CA ASP A 145 8.26 29.81 -1.27
C ASP A 145 9.41 30.06 -2.25
N PHE A 146 9.92 28.99 -2.86
CA PHE A 146 10.69 29.10 -4.09
C PHE A 146 9.76 28.77 -5.27
N PRO A 147 9.49 29.72 -6.18
CA PRO A 147 8.88 29.37 -7.44
C PRO A 147 9.87 28.48 -8.20
N ARG A 148 9.49 27.23 -8.48
CA ARG A 148 10.15 26.43 -9.52
C ARG A 148 9.91 27.09 -10.86
N THR A 149 10.71 28.10 -11.20
CA THR A 149 10.93 28.48 -12.60
C THR A 149 11.90 27.48 -13.20
N LEU A 150 11.35 26.65 -14.08
CA LEU A 150 12.07 25.79 -15.02
C LEU A 150 13.08 26.61 -15.81
N PHE A 151 14.38 26.29 -15.69
CA PHE A 151 15.39 26.34 -16.75
C PHE A 151 16.49 25.32 -16.42
#